data_AF-A0A9R0K2E8-F1
#
_entry.id   AF-A0A9R0K2E8-F1
#
_cell.length_a   1.000
_cell.length_b   1.000
_cell.length_c   1.000
_cell.angle_alpha   90.00
_cell.angle_beta   90.00
_cell.angle_gamma   90.00
#
_symmetry.space_group_name_H-M   'P 1'
#
loop_
_entity.id
_entity.type
_entity.pdbx_description
1 polymer ?
#
loop_
_entity_poly.entity_id
_entity_poly.type
_entity_poly.pdbx_seq_one_letter_code
_entity_poly.pdbx_strand_id
1 'polypeptide(L)'
;MMFMRRSTQSELDAFYPVRPECHDSVPKSRFKLKTGKTLSARRWRASFSEEGQLDIAKVLRRIQRGGVHPSIRGAVWEFLLGCYSPNSTFDDRSLIRQRRREQYDELKAECQKMVPVIGSGKFLTTPIVTDDGQPIDDVPGPHGSQQGSSDPAFEKKVIQWKQVLPQIGLDVVRTDQPLMFYQTETNQAKLWNILSIYAWVDSDISYVQGMNDICSPMVILLENEADAYWCFERAMRRLRDNFKTTSTSIGVQARLSTLSTIIKVVDPKLHQHLEELDGGEYLFAFRMLMVLFRREFSFMDSLYLWELMKIGYS
;
A
#
# COMPACT_ATOMS: atom_id res chain seq x y z
N MET A 1 46.24 1.45 0.10
CA MET A 1 44.92 1.21 -0.52
C MET A 1 43.85 1.71 0.45
N MET A 2 43.34 2.94 0.27
CA MET A 2 42.28 3.49 1.11
C MET A 2 40.96 2.80 0.75
N PHE A 3 40.47 1.93 1.63
CA PHE A 3 39.06 1.51 1.57
C PHE A 3 38.20 2.72 1.92
N MET A 4 37.67 3.40 0.90
CA MET A 4 36.59 4.38 1.09
C MET A 4 35.40 3.64 1.70
N ARG A 5 35.23 3.79 3.02
CA ARG A 5 34.06 3.32 3.74
C ARG A 5 32.87 4.11 3.20
N ARG A 6 32.03 3.51 2.35
CA ARG A 6 30.76 4.12 1.95
C ARG A 6 30.01 4.52 3.23
N SER A 7 29.50 5.75 3.27
CA SER A 7 28.66 6.20 4.38
C SER A 7 27.49 5.24 4.54
N THR A 8 27.13 4.88 5.78
CA THR A 8 25.96 4.04 6.08
C THR A 8 24.66 4.61 5.48
N GLN A 9 24.63 5.92 5.20
CA GLN A 9 23.51 6.55 4.50
C GLN A 9 23.47 6.18 3.01
N SER A 10 24.62 6.17 2.32
CA SER A 10 24.71 5.76 0.91
C SER A 10 24.29 4.29 0.71
N GLU A 11 24.52 3.43 1.70
CA GLU A 11 24.05 2.05 1.70
C GLU A 11 22.52 1.96 1.85
N LEU A 12 21.93 2.80 2.71
CA LEU A 12 20.47 2.89 2.87
C LEU A 12 19.78 3.42 1.63
N ASP A 13 20.35 4.46 1.01
CA ASP A 13 19.79 5.10 -0.18
C ASP A 13 19.80 4.16 -1.40
N ALA A 14 20.68 3.14 -1.39
CA ALA A 14 20.73 2.11 -2.43
C ALA A 14 19.53 1.13 -2.40
N PHE A 15 18.81 1.00 -1.28
CA PHE A 15 17.63 0.11 -1.21
C PHE A 15 16.40 0.70 -1.90
N TYR A 16 16.26 2.02 -1.92
CA TYR A 16 15.16 2.72 -2.57
C TYR A 16 15.70 3.88 -3.41
N PRO A 17 16.39 3.56 -4.51
CA PRO A 17 17.08 4.56 -5.29
C PRO A 17 16.08 5.59 -5.85
N VAL A 18 16.41 6.86 -5.64
CA VAL A 18 15.67 8.01 -6.18
C VAL A 18 16.32 8.46 -7.48
N ARG A 19 15.49 8.85 -8.45
CA ARG A 19 15.88 9.49 -9.70
C ARG A 19 16.77 10.70 -9.44
N PRO A 20 17.94 10.82 -10.08
CA PRO A 20 18.87 11.95 -9.85
C PRO A 20 18.20 13.33 -9.92
N GLU A 21 17.32 13.53 -10.90
CA GLU A 21 16.56 14.76 -11.13
C GLU A 21 15.52 15.08 -10.03
N CYS A 22 15.23 14.14 -9.14
CA CYS A 22 14.28 14.32 -8.03
C CYS A 22 14.98 14.40 -6.65
N HIS A 23 16.31 14.36 -6.57
CA HIS A 23 17.02 14.35 -5.28
C HIS A 23 16.73 15.59 -4.42
N ASP A 24 16.56 16.75 -5.05
CA ASP A 24 16.30 18.01 -4.34
C ASP A 24 14.82 18.19 -3.96
N SER A 25 13.90 17.50 -4.65
CA SER A 25 12.46 17.58 -4.41
C SER A 25 11.92 16.53 -3.43
N VAL A 26 12.71 15.49 -3.13
CA VAL A 26 12.33 14.45 -2.18
C VAL A 26 12.80 14.79 -0.77
N PRO A 27 11.94 14.67 0.27
CA PRO A 27 12.36 14.84 1.64
C PRO A 27 13.51 13.91 2.01
N LYS A 28 14.56 14.45 2.64
CA LYS A 28 15.70 13.66 3.12
C LYS A 28 15.27 12.74 4.25
N SER A 29 15.67 11.47 4.17
CA SER A 29 15.38 10.46 5.19
C SER A 29 16.02 10.83 6.54
N ARG A 30 15.23 10.77 7.62
CA ARG A 30 15.71 10.92 9.00
C ARG A 30 16.04 9.57 9.64
N PHE A 31 15.54 8.47 9.07
CA PHE A 31 15.88 7.12 9.48
C PHE A 31 17.37 6.85 9.29
N LYS A 32 17.99 6.25 10.32
CA LYS A 32 19.39 5.85 10.34
C LYS A 32 19.52 4.46 10.93
N LEU A 33 20.42 3.65 10.37
CA LEU A 33 20.80 2.38 10.97
C LEU A 33 21.49 2.63 12.31
N LYS A 34 20.94 2.05 13.37
CA LYS A 34 21.48 2.13 14.72
C LYS A 34 22.14 0.80 15.06
N THR A 35 23.46 0.76 15.04
CA THR A 35 24.25 -0.44 15.41
C THR A 35 23.76 -1.00 16.73
N GLY A 36 23.47 -2.30 16.77
CA GLY A 36 22.98 -2.96 17.97
C GLY A 36 21.54 -2.63 18.38
N LYS A 37 20.83 -1.71 17.71
CA LYS A 37 19.41 -1.41 17.96
C LYS A 37 18.50 -1.85 16.80
N THR A 38 18.82 -1.47 15.56
CA THR A 38 18.03 -1.85 14.36
C THR A 38 17.96 -3.38 14.23
N LEU A 39 16.78 -3.88 13.83
CA LEU A 39 16.55 -5.30 13.59
C LEU A 39 17.29 -5.71 12.31
N SER A 40 18.43 -6.38 12.47
CA SER A 40 19.21 -6.93 11.36
C SER A 40 18.75 -8.33 10.95
N ALA A 41 19.11 -8.77 9.75
CA ALA A 41 18.80 -10.12 9.25
C ALA A 41 19.24 -11.24 10.22
N ARG A 42 20.43 -11.10 10.83
CA ARG A 42 20.92 -12.06 11.83
C ARG A 42 19.99 -12.15 13.04
N ARG A 43 19.51 -11.02 13.56
CA ARG A 43 18.63 -10.98 14.72
C ARG A 43 17.22 -11.40 14.40
N TRP A 44 16.76 -11.13 13.18
CA TRP A 44 15.51 -11.64 12.64
C TRP A 44 15.50 -13.17 12.64
N ARG A 45 16.52 -13.81 12.03
CA ARG A 45 16.67 -15.28 12.05
C ARG A 45 16.73 -15.85 13.45
N ALA A 46 17.48 -15.22 14.36
CA ALA A 46 17.58 -15.63 15.77
C ALA A 46 16.33 -15.31 16.63
N SER A 47 15.23 -14.89 16.01
CA SER A 47 13.94 -14.71 16.69
C SER A 47 12.96 -15.83 16.38
N PHE A 48 13.35 -16.81 15.55
CA PHE A 48 12.56 -17.99 15.27
C PHE A 48 12.96 -19.18 16.14
N SER A 49 12.02 -20.08 16.43
CA SER A 49 12.28 -21.43 16.93
C SER A 49 12.85 -22.32 15.82
N GLU A 50 13.19 -23.57 16.16
CA GLU A 50 13.66 -24.58 15.20
C GLU A 50 12.59 -24.91 14.15
N GLU A 51 11.32 -24.97 14.57
CA GLU A 51 10.14 -25.22 13.75
C GLU A 51 9.67 -23.96 12.99
N GLY A 52 10.22 -22.80 13.33
CA GLY A 52 9.95 -21.53 12.66
C GLY A 52 8.87 -20.66 13.29
N GLN A 53 8.53 -20.87 14.56
CA GLN A 53 7.63 -19.97 15.28
C GLN A 53 8.39 -18.70 15.67
N LEU A 54 7.76 -17.52 15.54
CA LEU A 54 8.39 -16.23 15.76
C LEU A 54 8.14 -15.71 17.18
N ASP A 55 9.21 -15.36 17.90
CA ASP A 55 9.13 -14.50 19.09
C ASP A 55 8.82 -13.05 18.66
N ILE A 56 7.54 -12.81 18.38
CA ILE A 56 7.07 -11.51 17.90
C ILE A 56 7.29 -10.41 18.93
N ALA A 57 7.19 -10.70 20.22
CA ALA A 57 7.38 -9.73 21.28
C ALA A 57 8.83 -9.20 21.27
N LYS A 58 9.82 -10.08 21.10
CA LYS A 58 11.23 -9.71 20.94
C LYS A 58 11.47 -8.88 19.68
N VAL A 59 10.82 -9.22 18.57
CA VAL A 59 10.89 -8.46 17.31
C VAL A 59 10.32 -7.06 17.49
N LEU A 60 9.09 -6.93 18.00
CA LEU A 60 8.43 -5.64 18.21
C LEU A 60 9.24 -4.71 19.12
N ARG A 61 9.81 -5.23 20.23
CA ARG A 61 10.70 -4.44 21.10
C ARG A 61 11.94 -3.92 20.37
N ARG A 62 12.45 -4.63 19.37
CA ARG A 62 13.60 -4.16 18.57
C ARG A 62 13.18 -3.12 17.54
N ILE A 63 12.05 -3.32 16.88
CA ILE A 63 11.48 -2.35 15.93
C ILE A 63 11.27 -1.01 16.64
N GLN A 64 10.69 -1.01 17.84
CA GLN A 64 10.51 0.20 18.64
C GLN A 64 11.82 0.92 19.01
N ARG A 65 12.94 0.19 19.13
CA ARG A 65 14.24 0.76 19.54
C ARG A 65 15.05 1.31 18.35
N GLY A 66 14.85 0.79 17.15
CA GLY A 66 15.71 1.15 16.02
C GLY A 66 15.22 0.77 14.62
N GLY A 67 13.95 0.36 14.48
CA GLY A 67 13.32 0.00 13.20
C GLY A 67 13.82 -1.31 12.61
N VAL A 68 13.39 -1.56 11.37
CA VAL A 68 13.75 -2.73 10.57
C VAL A 68 14.83 -2.37 9.55
N HIS A 69 15.83 -3.23 9.39
CA HIS A 69 16.80 -3.09 8.31
C HIS A 69 16.12 -3.30 6.94
N PRO A 70 16.33 -2.44 5.93
CA PRO A 70 15.61 -2.52 4.64
C PRO A 70 15.64 -3.91 3.98
N SER A 71 16.77 -4.61 4.06
CA SER A 71 16.97 -5.95 3.47
C SER A 71 16.06 -7.06 4.00
N ILE A 72 15.31 -6.84 5.08
CA ILE A 72 14.38 -7.83 5.64
C ILE A 72 12.96 -7.30 5.78
N ARG A 73 12.68 -6.07 5.31
CA ARG A 73 11.37 -5.44 5.51
C ARG A 73 10.23 -6.25 4.94
N GLY A 74 10.35 -6.75 3.71
CA GLY A 74 9.32 -7.61 3.11
C GLY A 74 8.93 -8.77 4.01
N ALA A 75 9.92 -9.55 4.47
CA ALA A 75 9.69 -10.70 5.35
C ALA A 75 9.09 -10.29 6.71
N VAL A 76 9.53 -9.17 7.30
CA VAL A 76 8.99 -8.68 8.58
C VAL A 76 7.56 -8.18 8.42
N TRP A 77 7.26 -7.49 7.32
CA TRP A 77 5.94 -6.91 7.04
C TRP A 77 4.87 -7.98 6.84
N GLU A 78 5.20 -9.16 6.28
CA GLU A 78 4.25 -10.28 6.24
C GLU A 78 3.77 -10.69 7.66
N PHE A 79 4.59 -10.54 8.70
CA PHE A 79 4.14 -10.75 10.09
C PHE A 79 3.45 -9.51 10.66
N LEU A 80 3.99 -8.31 10.43
CA LEU A 80 3.40 -7.08 10.98
C LEU A 80 2.00 -6.79 10.44
N LEU A 81 1.71 -7.21 9.22
CA LEU A 81 0.41 -7.07 8.56
C LEU A 81 -0.53 -8.26 8.86
N GLY A 82 -0.06 -9.27 9.59
CA GLY A 82 -0.87 -10.44 9.94
C GLY A 82 -1.11 -11.41 8.78
N CYS A 83 -0.26 -11.39 7.74
CA CYS A 83 -0.25 -12.43 6.70
C CYS A 83 0.22 -13.78 7.27
N TYR A 84 1.13 -13.75 8.24
CA TYR A 84 1.53 -14.93 9.01
C TYR A 84 1.30 -14.73 10.50
N SER A 85 0.77 -15.77 11.14
CA SER A 85 0.74 -15.88 12.60
C SER A 85 2.16 -16.13 13.13
N PRO A 86 2.59 -15.53 14.26
CA PRO A 86 3.86 -15.89 14.89
C PRO A 86 3.94 -17.35 15.29
N ASN A 87 2.80 -17.98 15.57
CA ASN A 87 2.74 -19.38 15.98
C ASN A 87 2.81 -20.34 14.78
N SER A 88 2.85 -19.84 13.55
CA SER A 88 3.02 -20.67 12.36
C SER A 88 4.43 -21.23 12.27
N THR A 89 4.56 -22.46 11.77
CA THR A 89 5.84 -23.10 11.42
C THR A 89 6.34 -22.63 10.04
N PHE A 90 7.54 -23.05 9.65
CA PHE A 90 8.02 -22.85 8.27
C PHE A 90 7.12 -23.52 7.23
N ASP A 91 6.62 -24.72 7.52
CA ASP A 91 5.78 -25.50 6.61
C ASP A 91 4.39 -24.87 6.48
N ASP A 92 3.80 -24.44 7.60
CA ASP A 92 2.52 -23.70 7.60
C ASP A 92 2.60 -22.47 6.69
N ARG A 93 3.67 -21.68 6.80
CA ARG A 93 3.85 -20.48 5.99
C ARG A 93 4.07 -20.80 4.53
N SER A 94 4.76 -21.89 4.22
CA SER A 94 4.96 -22.35 2.85
C SER A 94 3.62 -22.72 2.21
N LEU A 95 2.77 -23.46 2.92
CA LEU A 95 1.42 -23.82 2.47
C LEU A 95 0.51 -22.59 2.34
N ILE A 96 0.52 -21.68 3.33
CA ILE A 96 -0.25 -20.43 3.30
C ILE A 96 0.18 -19.59 2.09
N ARG A 97 1.47 -19.48 1.81
CA ARG A 97 1.99 -18.74 0.66
C ARG A 97 1.52 -19.36 -0.66
N GLN A 98 1.63 -20.68 -0.80
CA GLN A 98 1.17 -21.38 -1.99
C GLN A 98 -0.31 -21.13 -2.24
N ARG A 99 -1.17 -21.41 -1.24
CA ARG A 99 -2.62 -21.22 -1.35
C ARG A 99 -2.99 -19.79 -1.72
N ARG A 100 -2.34 -18.80 -1.09
CA ARG A 100 -2.58 -17.38 -1.37
C ARG A 100 -2.19 -17.00 -2.80
N ARG A 101 -1.10 -17.54 -3.32
CA ARG A 101 -0.68 -17.31 -4.71
C ARG A 101 -1.69 -17.90 -5.68
N GLU A 102 -2.11 -19.15 -5.47
CA GLU A 102 -3.15 -19.81 -6.27
C GLU A 102 -4.46 -19.01 -6.27
N GLN A 103 -4.94 -18.59 -5.09
CA GLN A 103 -6.14 -17.75 -4.97
C GLN A 103 -6.02 -16.41 -5.69
N TYR A 104 -4.85 -15.77 -5.63
CA TYR A 104 -4.63 -14.52 -6.34
C TYR A 104 -4.62 -14.74 -7.86
N ASP A 105 -4.00 -15.83 -8.33
CA ASP A 105 -3.97 -16.17 -9.75
C ASP A 105 -5.39 -16.47 -10.29
N GLU A 106 -6.25 -17.11 -9.49
CA GLU A 106 -7.66 -17.30 -9.81
C GLU A 106 -8.43 -15.97 -9.94
N LEU A 107 -8.29 -15.07 -8.95
CA LEU A 107 -8.90 -13.74 -8.96
C LEU A 107 -8.42 -12.91 -10.16
N LYS A 108 -7.11 -12.98 -10.45
CA LYS A 108 -6.49 -12.31 -11.58
C LYS A 108 -7.03 -12.85 -12.91
N ALA A 109 -7.16 -14.16 -13.05
CA ALA A 109 -7.72 -14.80 -14.23
C ALA A 109 -9.21 -14.44 -14.43
N GLU A 110 -10.00 -14.36 -13.35
CA GLU A 110 -11.38 -13.88 -13.40
C GLU A 110 -11.46 -12.44 -13.92
N CYS A 111 -10.68 -11.53 -13.33
CA CYS A 111 -10.60 -10.13 -13.76
C CYS A 111 -10.12 -10.02 -15.22
N GLN A 112 -9.16 -10.84 -15.63
CA GLN A 112 -8.60 -10.85 -16.98
C GLN A 112 -9.63 -11.28 -18.04
N LYS A 113 -10.56 -12.18 -17.73
CA LYS A 113 -11.66 -12.53 -18.65
C LYS A 113 -12.54 -11.32 -18.97
N MET A 114 -12.73 -10.42 -18.01
CA MET A 114 -13.57 -9.23 -18.16
C MET A 114 -12.81 -8.04 -18.75
N VAL A 115 -11.52 -7.91 -18.43
CA VAL A 115 -10.59 -6.87 -18.91
C VAL A 115 -9.23 -7.51 -19.23
N PRO A 116 -8.94 -7.87 -20.49
CA PRO A 116 -7.74 -8.63 -20.88
C PRO A 116 -6.39 -7.99 -20.54
N VAL A 117 -6.36 -6.68 -20.30
CA VAL A 117 -5.15 -5.94 -19.90
C VAL A 117 -4.68 -6.35 -18.50
N ILE A 118 -5.56 -6.83 -17.62
CA ILE A 118 -5.18 -7.32 -16.29
C ILE A 118 -4.17 -8.46 -16.43
N GLY A 119 -3.01 -8.31 -15.80
CA GLY A 119 -1.95 -9.31 -15.84
C GLY A 119 -1.09 -9.36 -17.10
N SER A 120 -1.35 -8.51 -18.10
CA SER A 120 -0.59 -8.43 -19.35
C SER A 120 0.77 -7.74 -19.23
N GLY A 121 1.05 -7.07 -18.10
CA GLY A 121 2.19 -6.16 -17.94
C GLY A 121 1.93 -4.74 -18.45
N LYS A 122 0.71 -4.46 -18.93
CA LYS A 122 0.20 -3.14 -19.28
C LYS A 122 -0.90 -2.71 -18.30
N PHE A 123 -1.30 -1.45 -18.37
CA PHE A 123 -2.40 -0.89 -17.59
C PHE A 123 -3.16 0.17 -18.38
N LEU A 124 -4.37 0.49 -17.92
CA LEU A 124 -5.26 1.44 -18.60
C LEU A 124 -5.24 2.79 -17.90
N THR A 125 -5.09 3.87 -18.67
CA THR A 125 -5.32 5.26 -18.21
C THR A 125 -6.47 5.93 -18.92
N THR A 126 -7.01 5.31 -19.98
CA THR A 126 -8.14 5.81 -20.77
C THR A 126 -9.42 5.08 -20.38
N PRO A 127 -10.57 5.77 -20.36
CA PRO A 127 -11.88 5.13 -20.19
C PRO A 127 -12.12 4.02 -21.22
N ILE A 128 -12.74 2.93 -20.75
CA ILE A 128 -13.14 1.78 -21.58
C ILE A 128 -14.67 1.60 -21.63
N VAL A 129 -15.38 2.27 -20.74
CA VAL A 129 -16.84 2.31 -20.66
C VAL A 129 -17.26 3.77 -20.42
N THR A 130 -18.42 4.14 -20.95
CA THR A 130 -19.04 5.45 -20.68
C THR A 130 -19.59 5.51 -19.25
N ASP A 131 -20.02 6.70 -18.82
CA ASP A 131 -20.72 6.89 -17.54
C ASP A 131 -22.02 6.06 -17.47
N ASP A 132 -22.67 5.84 -18.62
CA ASP A 132 -23.86 4.99 -18.78
C ASP A 132 -23.52 3.48 -18.92
N GLY A 133 -22.23 3.11 -18.87
CA GLY A 133 -21.77 1.74 -18.89
C GLY A 133 -21.66 1.09 -20.27
N GLN A 134 -21.78 1.86 -21.35
CA GLN A 134 -21.59 1.35 -22.72
C GLN A 134 -20.11 1.23 -23.06
N PRO A 135 -19.65 0.19 -23.77
CA PRO A 135 -18.28 0.10 -24.26
C PRO A 135 -17.91 1.30 -25.15
N ILE A 136 -16.67 1.79 -25.04
CA ILE A 136 -16.14 2.82 -25.95
C ILE A 136 -15.46 2.10 -27.13
N ASP A 137 -15.96 2.32 -28.35
CA ASP A 137 -15.63 1.55 -29.56
C ASP A 137 -14.14 1.61 -30.01
N ASP A 138 -13.35 2.55 -29.48
CA ASP A 138 -11.95 2.80 -29.90
C ASP A 138 -10.88 1.96 -29.15
N VAL A 139 -11.26 1.02 -28.28
CA VAL A 139 -10.31 0.18 -27.53
C VAL A 139 -10.31 -1.24 -28.12
N PRO A 140 -9.14 -1.81 -28.51
CA PRO A 140 -9.10 -3.14 -29.09
C PRO A 140 -9.41 -4.21 -28.03
N GLY A 141 -10.68 -4.56 -27.92
CA GLY A 141 -11.20 -5.74 -27.23
C GLY A 141 -11.88 -6.66 -28.25
N PRO A 142 -11.88 -7.99 -28.04
CA PRO A 142 -12.54 -8.89 -28.98
C PRO A 142 -14.03 -8.60 -28.96
N HIS A 143 -14.66 -8.58 -30.14
CA HIS A 143 -16.10 -8.72 -30.30
C HIS A 143 -16.53 -10.06 -29.67
N GLY A 144 -16.78 -10.04 -28.37
CA GLY A 144 -17.35 -11.14 -27.61
C GLY A 144 -18.84 -11.14 -27.82
N SER A 145 -19.32 -12.22 -28.43
CA SER A 145 -20.72 -12.57 -28.61
C SER A 145 -21.53 -12.34 -27.33
N GLN A 146 -22.64 -11.62 -27.46
CA GLN A 146 -23.70 -11.58 -26.44
C GLN A 146 -24.25 -13.01 -26.26
N GLN A 147 -23.81 -13.68 -25.21
CA GLN A 147 -24.44 -14.90 -24.72
C GLN A 147 -25.15 -14.55 -23.41
N GLY A 148 -26.47 -14.33 -23.54
CA GLY A 148 -27.35 -13.98 -22.44
C GLY A 148 -27.44 -15.10 -21.39
N SER A 149 -27.15 -14.73 -20.14
CA SER A 149 -27.77 -15.20 -18.88
C SER A 149 -27.03 -14.62 -17.66
N SER A 150 -26.41 -13.46 -17.79
CA SER A 150 -25.69 -12.83 -16.69
C SER A 150 -26.67 -12.19 -15.70
N ASP A 151 -26.46 -12.45 -14.42
CA ASP A 151 -27.13 -11.77 -13.32
C ASP A 151 -27.00 -10.24 -13.48
N PRO A 152 -28.10 -9.47 -13.56
CA PRO A 152 -28.04 -8.01 -13.70
C PRO A 152 -27.21 -7.33 -12.61
N ALA A 153 -27.15 -7.90 -11.40
CA ALA A 153 -26.30 -7.38 -10.33
C ALA A 153 -24.81 -7.57 -10.65
N PHE A 154 -24.45 -8.71 -11.23
CA PHE A 154 -23.09 -8.98 -11.69
C PHE A 154 -22.67 -8.03 -12.82
N GLU A 155 -23.51 -7.84 -13.84
CA GLU A 155 -23.22 -6.90 -14.93
C GLU A 155 -23.00 -5.48 -14.42
N LYS A 156 -23.87 -5.01 -13.52
CA LYS A 156 -23.73 -3.71 -12.87
C LYS A 156 -22.40 -3.61 -12.12
N LYS A 157 -22.02 -4.65 -11.36
CA LYS A 157 -20.73 -4.71 -10.66
C LYS A 157 -19.55 -4.60 -11.63
N VAL A 158 -19.60 -5.31 -12.76
CA VAL A 158 -18.55 -5.27 -13.79
C VAL A 158 -18.43 -3.88 -14.41
N ILE A 159 -19.54 -3.24 -14.74
CA ILE A 159 -19.56 -1.88 -15.30
C ILE A 159 -18.94 -0.89 -14.32
N GLN A 160 -19.39 -0.88 -13.07
CA GLN A 160 -18.86 0.02 -12.02
C GLN A 160 -17.37 -0.20 -11.78
N TRP A 161 -16.92 -1.46 -11.77
CA TRP A 161 -15.50 -1.78 -11.66
C TRP A 161 -14.69 -1.28 -12.87
N LYS A 162 -15.19 -1.46 -14.10
CA LYS A 162 -14.54 -0.96 -15.32
C LYS A 162 -14.39 0.57 -15.32
N GLN A 163 -15.35 1.30 -14.74
CA GLN A 163 -15.31 2.76 -14.63
C GLN A 163 -14.15 3.26 -13.74
N VAL A 164 -13.72 2.50 -12.74
CA VAL A 164 -12.63 2.95 -11.84
C VAL A 164 -11.22 2.62 -12.37
N LEU A 165 -11.07 1.66 -13.29
CA LEU A 165 -9.76 1.22 -13.80
C LEU A 165 -8.88 2.33 -14.40
N PRO A 166 -9.40 3.27 -15.21
CA PRO A 166 -8.61 4.38 -15.75
C PRO A 166 -8.08 5.29 -14.65
N GLN A 167 -8.91 5.58 -13.64
CA GLN A 167 -8.53 6.40 -12.48
C GLN A 167 -7.40 5.73 -11.69
N ILE A 168 -7.45 4.40 -11.50
CA ILE A 168 -6.35 3.64 -10.90
C ILE A 168 -5.07 3.84 -11.73
N GLY A 169 -5.14 3.74 -13.06
CA GLY A 169 -3.99 3.95 -13.92
C GLY A 169 -3.39 5.36 -13.81
N LEU A 170 -4.23 6.39 -13.81
CA LEU A 170 -3.78 7.78 -13.61
C LEU A 170 -3.10 7.98 -12.26
N ASP A 171 -3.57 7.31 -11.20
CA ASP A 171 -2.93 7.34 -9.89
C ASP A 171 -1.63 6.55 -9.85
N VAL A 172 -1.56 5.39 -10.51
CA VAL A 172 -0.34 4.59 -10.68
C VAL A 172 0.77 5.43 -11.34
N VAL A 173 0.46 6.15 -12.41
CA VAL A 173 1.42 7.06 -13.08
C VAL A 173 1.92 8.14 -12.13
N ARG A 174 1.12 8.57 -11.15
CA ARG A 174 1.50 9.62 -10.18
C ARG A 174 2.07 9.05 -8.87
N THR A 175 2.16 7.73 -8.74
CA THR A 175 2.60 7.06 -7.51
C THR A 175 4.12 7.05 -7.44
N ASP A 176 4.67 7.63 -6.37
CA ASP A 176 6.09 7.55 -6.03
C ASP A 176 7.06 7.76 -7.21
N GLN A 177 6.68 8.66 -8.11
CA GLN A 177 7.40 9.04 -9.33
C GLN A 177 8.91 9.28 -9.15
N PRO A 178 9.39 9.82 -8.00
CA PRO A 178 10.82 9.96 -7.76
C PRO A 178 11.57 8.62 -7.58
N LEU A 179 10.92 7.53 -7.23
CA LEU A 179 11.58 6.23 -7.01
C LEU A 179 11.88 5.56 -8.35
N MET A 180 13.12 5.12 -8.55
CA MET A 180 13.54 4.37 -9.74
C MET A 180 12.70 3.10 -9.97
N PHE A 181 12.13 2.54 -8.90
CA PHE A 181 11.27 1.36 -8.96
C PHE A 181 10.11 1.52 -9.95
N TYR A 182 9.46 2.68 -9.98
CA TYR A 182 8.31 2.93 -10.85
C TYR A 182 8.68 3.46 -12.24
N GLN A 183 9.94 3.43 -12.64
CA GLN A 183 10.33 3.74 -14.03
C GLN A 183 9.93 2.62 -15.00
N THR A 184 9.80 1.39 -14.51
CA THR A 184 9.44 0.26 -15.36
C THR A 184 7.92 0.11 -15.41
N GLU A 185 7.41 -0.07 -16.62
CA GLU A 185 5.99 -0.31 -16.85
C GLU A 185 5.52 -1.59 -16.16
N THR A 186 6.38 -2.61 -16.06
CA THR A 186 6.09 -3.85 -15.32
C THR A 186 5.76 -3.60 -13.85
N ASN A 187 6.51 -2.73 -13.17
CA ASN A 187 6.26 -2.42 -11.76
C ASN A 187 5.02 -1.55 -11.57
N GLN A 188 4.74 -0.64 -12.52
CA GLN A 188 3.50 0.13 -12.56
C GLN A 188 2.28 -0.79 -12.79
N ALA A 189 2.37 -1.70 -13.76
CA ALA A 189 1.34 -2.70 -14.05
C ALA A 189 1.09 -3.62 -12.87
N LYS A 190 2.13 -4.00 -12.11
CA LYS A 190 2.00 -4.76 -10.86
C LYS A 190 1.14 -4.02 -9.83
N LEU A 191 1.40 -2.72 -9.61
CA LEU A 191 0.59 -1.89 -8.72
C LEU A 191 -0.85 -1.76 -9.24
N TRP A 192 -1.01 -1.54 -10.55
CA TRP A 192 -2.33 -1.44 -11.18
C TRP A 192 -3.14 -2.74 -11.04
N ASN A 193 -2.54 -3.91 -11.30
CA ASN A 193 -3.19 -5.22 -11.15
C ASN A 193 -3.73 -5.39 -9.73
N ILE A 194 -2.90 -5.15 -8.71
CA ILE A 194 -3.26 -5.34 -7.30
C ILE A 194 -4.44 -4.43 -6.92
N LEU A 195 -4.39 -3.15 -7.28
CA LEU A 195 -5.45 -2.20 -6.99
C LEU A 195 -6.75 -2.54 -7.74
N SER A 196 -6.63 -2.97 -8.99
CA SER A 196 -7.78 -3.34 -9.83
C SER A 196 -8.47 -4.59 -9.29
N ILE A 197 -7.71 -5.62 -8.93
CA ILE A 197 -8.25 -6.85 -8.34
C ILE A 197 -8.85 -6.57 -6.96
N TYR A 198 -8.21 -5.74 -6.13
CA TYR A 198 -8.78 -5.34 -4.85
C TYR A 198 -10.14 -4.64 -5.03
N ALA A 199 -10.24 -3.69 -5.97
CA ALA A 199 -11.48 -2.97 -6.26
C ALA A 199 -12.60 -3.89 -6.79
N TRP A 200 -12.25 -5.00 -7.44
CA TRP A 200 -13.20 -6.04 -7.83
C TRP A 200 -13.70 -6.87 -6.63
N VAL A 201 -12.80 -7.21 -5.73
CA VAL A 201 -13.08 -8.08 -4.57
C VAL A 201 -13.88 -7.34 -3.50
N ASP A 202 -13.48 -6.12 -3.13
CA ASP A 202 -14.19 -5.27 -2.17
C ASP A 202 -14.98 -4.18 -2.90
N SER A 203 -16.07 -4.57 -3.57
CA SER A 203 -16.88 -3.65 -4.40
C SER A 203 -17.58 -2.54 -3.61
N ASP A 204 -17.75 -2.71 -2.30
CA ASP A 204 -18.33 -1.71 -1.40
C ASP A 204 -17.43 -0.48 -1.26
N ILE A 205 -16.11 -0.69 -1.19
CA ILE A 205 -15.12 0.40 -1.15
C ILE A 205 -14.64 0.73 -2.56
N SER A 206 -14.54 -0.29 -3.40
CA SER A 206 -13.92 -0.23 -4.71
C SER A 206 -12.52 0.38 -4.62
N TYR A 207 -12.19 1.31 -5.52
CA TYR A 207 -10.99 2.12 -5.45
C TYR A 207 -11.30 3.55 -5.02
N VAL A 208 -10.54 4.04 -4.03
CA VAL A 208 -10.54 5.43 -3.60
C VAL A 208 -9.13 5.99 -3.76
N GLN A 209 -9.02 7.20 -4.32
CA GLN A 209 -7.75 7.87 -4.50
C GLN A 209 -6.96 7.94 -3.17
N GLY A 210 -5.70 7.53 -3.20
CA GLY A 210 -4.85 7.37 -2.01
C GLY A 210 -4.61 5.90 -1.64
N MET A 211 -5.43 4.96 -2.10
CA MET A 211 -5.15 3.53 -1.90
C MET A 211 -3.85 3.09 -2.60
N ASN A 212 -3.48 3.72 -3.71
CA ASN A 212 -2.20 3.55 -4.38
C ASN A 212 -1.00 3.90 -3.48
N ASP A 213 -1.14 4.91 -2.62
CA ASP A 213 -0.09 5.31 -1.66
C ASP A 213 0.10 4.29 -0.55
N ILE A 214 -0.99 3.60 -0.16
CA ILE A 214 -0.95 2.48 0.78
C ILE A 214 -0.35 1.24 0.11
N CYS A 215 -0.71 0.95 -1.13
CA CYS A 215 -0.26 -0.24 -1.84
C CYS A 215 1.20 -0.17 -2.30
N SER A 216 1.71 1.02 -2.65
CA SER A 216 3.07 1.19 -3.18
C SER A 216 4.17 0.51 -2.35
N PRO A 217 4.23 0.72 -1.01
CA PRO A 217 5.14 -0.01 -0.14
C PRO A 217 5.10 -1.53 -0.28
N MET A 218 3.93 -2.13 -0.42
CA MET A 218 3.78 -3.59 -0.52
C MET A 218 4.37 -4.10 -1.83
N VAL A 219 4.16 -3.36 -2.93
CA VAL A 219 4.68 -3.70 -4.26
C VAL A 219 6.21 -3.60 -4.30
N ILE A 220 6.78 -2.59 -3.63
CA ILE A 220 8.23 -2.37 -3.54
C ILE A 220 8.90 -3.41 -2.62
N LEU A 221 8.27 -3.75 -1.50
CA LEU A 221 8.87 -4.61 -0.48
C LEU A 221 8.77 -6.11 -0.80
N LEU A 222 7.80 -6.52 -1.63
CA LEU A 222 7.50 -7.92 -1.90
C LEU A 222 7.66 -8.20 -3.39
N GLU A 223 8.54 -9.13 -3.74
CA GLU A 223 8.86 -9.45 -5.13
C GLU A 223 7.67 -10.04 -5.89
N ASN A 224 6.92 -10.95 -5.26
CA ASN A 224 5.76 -11.60 -5.85
C ASN A 224 4.50 -10.72 -5.74
N GLU A 225 3.73 -10.63 -6.82
CA GLU A 225 2.50 -9.82 -6.91
C GLU A 225 1.41 -10.28 -5.95
N ALA A 226 1.20 -11.59 -5.81
CA ALA A 226 0.19 -12.13 -4.89
C ALA A 226 0.54 -11.83 -3.42
N ASP A 227 1.81 -11.98 -3.03
CA ASP A 227 2.24 -11.69 -1.66
C ASP A 227 2.01 -10.20 -1.33
N ALA A 228 2.27 -9.30 -2.29
CA ALA A 228 1.96 -7.88 -2.19
C ALA A 228 0.46 -7.61 -2.08
N TYR A 229 -0.36 -8.27 -2.91
CA TYR A 229 -1.83 -8.19 -2.85
C TYR A 229 -2.35 -8.54 -1.46
N TRP A 230 -1.94 -9.68 -0.90
CA TRP A 230 -2.44 -10.10 0.41
C TRP A 230 -1.95 -9.21 1.56
N CYS A 231 -0.74 -8.65 1.45
CA CYS A 231 -0.29 -7.64 2.41
C CYS A 231 -1.11 -6.35 2.31
N PHE A 232 -1.43 -5.92 1.08
CA PHE A 232 -2.28 -4.76 0.84
C PHE A 232 -3.71 -4.98 1.35
N GLU A 233 -4.31 -6.13 1.04
CA GLU A 233 -5.64 -6.53 1.50
C GLU A 233 -5.72 -6.50 3.03
N ARG A 234 -4.72 -7.05 3.73
CA ARG A 234 -4.65 -7.03 5.19
C ARG A 234 -4.51 -5.63 5.77
N ALA A 235 -3.72 -4.75 5.12
CA ALA A 235 -3.64 -3.35 5.50
C ALA A 235 -4.99 -2.65 5.33
N MET A 236 -5.67 -2.91 4.20
CA MET A 236 -6.97 -2.33 3.90
C MET A 236 -8.05 -2.79 4.86
N ARG A 237 -8.04 -4.01 5.40
CA ARG A 237 -9.02 -4.42 6.45
C ARG A 237 -9.08 -3.47 7.65
N ARG A 238 -7.97 -2.79 7.96
CA ARG A 238 -7.85 -1.86 9.10
C ARG A 238 -8.03 -0.41 8.69
N LEU A 239 -7.68 -0.08 7.44
CA LEU A 239 -7.80 1.26 6.89
C LEU A 239 -9.11 1.49 6.16
N ARG A 240 -9.91 0.44 5.95
CA ARG A 240 -11.16 0.45 5.19
C ARG A 240 -12.07 1.59 5.60
N ASP A 241 -12.22 1.81 6.90
CA ASP A 241 -13.07 2.86 7.44
C ASP A 241 -12.59 4.27 7.09
N ASN A 242 -11.29 4.48 6.86
CA ASN A 242 -10.78 5.78 6.38
C ASN A 242 -11.23 6.07 4.93
N PHE A 243 -11.57 5.06 4.15
CA PHE A 243 -11.96 5.17 2.74
C PHE A 243 -13.48 5.03 2.53
N LYS A 244 -14.25 4.77 3.59
CA LYS A 244 -15.71 4.79 3.52
C LYS A 244 -16.20 6.22 3.32
N THR A 245 -16.85 6.45 2.20
CA THR A 245 -17.61 7.66 1.90
C THR A 245 -19.07 7.38 2.18
N THR A 246 -19.64 7.97 3.24
CA THR A 246 -21.09 7.96 3.47
C THR A 246 -21.68 9.29 3.00
N SER A 247 -22.95 9.29 2.60
CA SER A 247 -23.70 10.49 2.17
C SER A 247 -23.72 11.64 3.19
N THR A 248 -23.33 11.39 4.45
CA THR A 248 -23.34 12.36 5.54
C THR A 248 -22.00 12.54 6.27
N SER A 249 -20.96 11.74 5.98
CA SER A 249 -19.63 11.89 6.61
C SER A 249 -18.55 11.08 5.90
N ILE A 250 -17.33 11.60 5.88
CA ILE A 250 -16.12 10.86 5.45
C ILE A 250 -15.51 10.18 6.68
N GLY A 251 -15.10 8.91 6.62
CA GLY A 251 -14.59 8.19 7.79
C GLY A 251 -13.37 8.82 8.49
N VAL A 252 -12.61 9.66 7.79
CA VAL A 252 -11.49 10.46 8.36
C VAL A 252 -11.99 11.62 9.25
N GLN A 253 -13.23 12.08 9.09
CA GLN A 253 -13.79 13.22 9.83
C GLN A 253 -13.81 12.98 11.35
N ALA A 254 -14.12 11.75 11.80
CA ALA A 254 -14.03 11.39 13.21
C ALA A 254 -12.59 11.52 13.76
N ARG A 255 -11.58 11.20 12.94
CA ARG A 255 -10.17 11.37 13.31
C ARG A 255 -9.75 12.84 13.32
N LEU A 256 -10.27 13.65 12.41
CA LEU A 256 -10.05 15.11 12.41
C LEU A 256 -10.65 15.77 13.64
N SER A 257 -11.87 15.38 14.04
CA SER A 257 -12.48 15.85 15.30
C SER A 257 -11.66 15.46 16.52
N THR A 258 -11.14 14.23 16.54
CA THR A 258 -10.22 13.78 17.60
C THR A 258 -8.93 14.60 17.60
N LEU A 259 -8.34 14.87 16.44
CA LEU A 259 -7.14 15.71 16.30
C LEU A 259 -7.40 17.13 16.82
N SER A 260 -8.51 17.74 16.43
CA SER A 260 -8.93 19.06 16.89
C SER A 260 -9.02 19.11 18.42
N THR A 261 -9.66 18.10 19.03
CA THR A 261 -9.77 17.97 20.49
C THR A 261 -8.40 17.85 21.17
N ILE A 262 -7.49 17.06 20.60
CA ILE A 262 -6.13 16.90 21.14
C ILE A 262 -5.37 18.22 21.07
N ILE A 263 -5.36 18.91 19.94
CA ILE A 263 -4.64 20.18 19.77
C ILE A 263 -5.22 21.24 20.70
N LYS A 264 -6.54 21.30 20.87
CA LYS A 264 -7.20 22.20 21.82
C LYS A 264 -6.71 22.03 23.26
N VAL A 265 -6.33 20.81 23.66
CA VAL A 265 -5.80 20.52 25.00
C VAL A 265 -4.28 20.75 25.08
N VAL A 266 -3.54 20.29 24.05
CA VAL A 266 -2.06 20.31 24.05
C VAL A 266 -1.51 21.70 23.77
N ASP A 267 -2.10 22.43 22.81
CA ASP A 267 -1.73 23.79 22.43
C ASP A 267 -3.00 24.61 22.09
N PRO A 268 -3.70 25.12 23.11
CA PRO A 268 -4.93 25.89 22.92
C PRO A 268 -4.72 27.14 22.06
N LYS A 269 -3.53 27.76 22.11
CA LYS A 269 -3.21 28.97 21.33
C LYS A 269 -3.12 28.65 19.84
N LEU A 270 -2.47 27.54 19.49
CA LEU A 270 -2.44 27.06 18.11
C LEU A 270 -3.85 26.72 17.61
N HIS A 271 -4.66 26.04 18.42
CA HIS A 271 -6.04 25.71 18.04
C HIS A 271 -6.86 26.97 17.74
N GLN A 272 -6.84 27.96 18.63
CA GLN A 272 -7.54 29.23 18.43
C GLN A 272 -7.05 29.94 17.17
N HIS A 273 -5.74 29.98 16.94
CA HIS A 273 -5.19 30.59 15.73
C HIS A 273 -5.66 29.88 14.45
N LEU A 274 -5.78 28.55 14.47
CA LEU A 274 -6.33 27.80 13.34
C LEU A 274 -7.82 28.09 13.14
N GLU A 275 -8.61 28.22 14.22
CA GLU A 275 -10.03 28.62 14.13
C GLU A 275 -10.18 30.01 13.52
N GLU A 276 -9.34 30.98 13.91
CA GLU A 276 -9.34 32.35 13.36
C GLU A 276 -9.01 32.39 11.86
N LEU A 277 -8.39 31.33 11.31
CA LEU A 277 -8.06 31.18 9.89
C LEU A 277 -9.05 30.28 9.13
N ASP A 278 -10.23 29.99 9.69
CA ASP A 278 -11.21 29.00 9.18
C ASP A 278 -10.62 27.58 9.02
N GLY A 279 -9.54 27.28 9.75
CA GLY A 279 -8.84 25.99 9.76
C GLY A 279 -9.25 25.05 10.91
N GLY A 280 -10.29 25.40 11.68
CA GLY A 280 -10.72 24.68 12.89
C GLY A 280 -11.20 23.24 12.68
N GLU A 281 -11.56 22.88 11.44
CA GLU A 281 -11.93 21.52 11.05
C GLU A 281 -10.72 20.64 10.66
N TYR A 282 -9.51 21.22 10.61
CA TYR A 282 -8.25 20.52 10.30
C TYR A 282 -8.25 19.80 8.95
N LEU A 283 -9.00 20.27 7.95
CA LEU A 283 -9.10 19.64 6.64
C LEU A 283 -7.73 19.49 5.94
N PHE A 284 -6.75 20.34 6.25
CA PHE A 284 -5.37 20.19 5.77
C PHE A 284 -4.72 18.85 6.18
N ALA A 285 -5.15 18.26 7.31
CA ALA A 285 -4.65 16.99 7.80
C ALA A 285 -5.39 15.78 7.19
N PHE A 286 -6.43 16.00 6.38
CA PHE A 286 -7.25 14.94 5.80
C PHE A 286 -6.40 13.93 5.05
N ARG A 287 -5.60 14.40 4.08
CA ARG A 287 -4.70 13.54 3.29
C ARG A 287 -3.68 12.84 4.18
N MET A 288 -3.13 13.55 5.15
CA MET A 288 -2.14 13.00 6.08
C MET A 288 -2.70 11.79 6.83
N LEU A 289 -3.93 11.88 7.34
CA LEU A 289 -4.54 10.77 8.07
C LEU A 289 -5.05 9.65 7.15
N MET A 290 -5.56 10.01 5.97
CA MET A 290 -6.10 9.04 5.01
C MET A 290 -5.02 8.06 4.52
N VAL A 291 -3.85 8.58 4.14
CA VAL A 291 -2.73 7.76 3.63
C VAL A 291 -1.58 7.60 4.64
N LEU A 292 -1.87 7.72 5.93
CA LEU A 292 -0.93 7.49 7.03
C LEU A 292 0.41 8.23 6.86
N PHE A 293 0.34 9.51 6.51
CA PHE A 293 1.44 10.44 6.31
C PHE A 293 2.39 10.05 5.16
N ARG A 294 2.01 9.12 4.29
CA ARG A 294 2.87 8.67 3.17
C ARG A 294 3.38 9.84 2.34
N ARG A 295 2.56 10.86 2.10
CA ARG A 295 2.92 12.03 1.28
C ARG A 295 3.73 13.11 2.01
N GLU A 296 3.95 12.96 3.32
CA GLU A 296 4.59 13.97 4.18
C GLU A 296 6.03 13.62 4.51
N PHE A 297 6.41 12.35 4.32
CA PHE A 297 7.72 11.82 4.67
C PHE A 297 8.42 11.20 3.47
N SER A 298 9.74 11.04 3.59
CA SER A 298 10.51 10.20 2.68
C SER A 298 9.93 8.78 2.65
N PHE A 299 10.16 8.03 1.57
CA PHE A 299 9.68 6.64 1.49
C PHE A 299 10.21 5.83 2.69
N MET A 300 11.51 5.95 2.98
CA MET A 300 12.17 5.26 4.09
C MET A 300 11.55 5.60 5.46
N ASP A 301 11.27 6.88 5.72
CA ASP A 301 10.68 7.33 6.98
C ASP A 301 9.21 6.90 7.09
N SER A 302 8.47 6.86 5.98
CA SER A 302 7.10 6.35 5.94
C SER A 302 7.06 4.89 6.36
N LEU A 303 7.94 4.04 5.79
CA LEU A 303 8.05 2.63 6.18
C LEU A 303 8.39 2.48 7.66
N TYR A 304 9.33 3.27 8.17
CA TYR A 304 9.70 3.24 9.58
C TYR A 304 8.56 3.68 10.51
N LEU A 305 7.82 4.73 10.16
CA LEU A 305 6.63 5.17 10.91
C LEU A 305 5.58 4.06 10.98
N TRP A 306 5.33 3.40 9.85
CA TRP A 306 4.35 2.32 9.73
C TRP A 306 4.72 1.08 10.55
N GLU A 307 6.00 0.73 10.57
CA GLU A 307 6.55 -0.31 11.45
C GLU A 307 6.30 0.00 12.94
N LEU A 308 6.41 1.28 13.34
CA LEU A 308 6.15 1.71 14.72
C LEU A 308 4.66 1.75 15.07
N MET A 309 3.81 2.14 14.12
CA MET A 309 2.35 2.15 14.27
C MET A 309 1.76 0.75 14.33
N LYS A 310 2.54 -0.29 13.99
CA LYS A 310 2.11 -1.70 13.97
C LYS A 310 0.83 -1.86 13.14
N ILE A 311 0.85 -1.37 11.91
CA ILE A 311 -0.36 -1.23 11.10
C ILE A 311 -1.18 -2.53 10.97
N GLY A 312 -0.64 -3.74 11.23
CA GLY A 312 -1.41 -4.99 11.32
C GLY A 312 -1.35 -5.78 12.63
N TYR A 313 -0.86 -5.22 13.75
CA TYR A 313 -0.85 -5.90 15.06
C TYR A 313 -1.83 -5.24 16.05
N SER A 314 -2.99 -5.86 16.26
CA SER A 314 -3.92 -5.61 17.37
C SER A 314 -4.56 -6.93 17.77
#